data_AF-A0A6N6KZK0-F1
#
_entry.id   AF-A0A6N6KZK0-F1
#
_cell.length_a   1.000
_cell.length_b   1.000
_cell.length_c   1.000
_cell.angle_alpha   90.00
_cell.angle_beta   90.00
_cell.angle_gamma   90.00
#
_symmetry.space_group_name_H-M   'P 1'
#
loop_
_entity.id
_entity.type
_entity.pdbx_description
1 polymer ?
#
loop_
_entity_poly.entity_id
_entity_poly.type
_entity_poly.pdbx_seq_one_letter_code
_entity_poly.pdbx_strand_id
1 'polypeptide(L)'
;MQRNRLPLVLITLVLAAWACQIPGLSNASAELPTEAPTATVTDTLVPTNTSETPLDTETLTPTITEETTPTPVIAPTETATGTNTPTAVPTALVTSTLSPNAFYPDLKFGVPDFIDDFTYENYWKDSSDRFPDTAFIRINIVEERLVVTGKAFQTDTWYFNGIEVGNFYMEMRVNTGNCAGKDSYGLIVRGNKKEDTPTHGYAVYFACDGTFRVRRIDGIAEGYDFKTLIDWRGSVDIRKGPNAVNEIGILAIGPDFAVYANGVKVGEFTDTRYQQPGRFGIFVNASTTENFTWSADLLRYWENVNP
;
A
#
# COMPACT_ATOMS: atom_id res chain seq x y z
N MET A 1 19.81 -70.72 43.52
CA MET A 1 20.27 -71.70 42.50
C MET A 1 20.10 -71.07 41.13
N GLN A 2 21.17 -71.13 40.33
CA GLN A 2 21.33 -70.81 38.90
C GLN A 2 21.02 -69.39 38.35
N ARG A 3 22.11 -68.61 38.27
CA ARG A 3 22.46 -67.55 37.30
C ARG A 3 22.46 -68.08 35.85
N ASN A 4 22.01 -67.26 34.88
CA ASN A 4 22.51 -67.11 33.48
C ASN A 4 21.39 -66.52 32.58
N ARG A 5 21.56 -65.61 31.60
CA ARG A 5 22.66 -64.85 30.98
C ARG A 5 22.07 -63.59 30.30
N LEU A 6 22.84 -62.50 30.24
CA LEU A 6 22.98 -61.63 29.05
C LEU A 6 24.33 -62.05 28.40
N PRO A 7 24.68 -61.81 27.12
CA PRO A 7 24.63 -60.48 26.48
C PRO A 7 24.44 -60.43 24.94
N LEU A 8 24.47 -59.19 24.41
CA LEU A 8 25.08 -58.79 23.14
C LEU A 8 24.26 -58.98 21.84
N VAL A 9 23.65 -57.90 21.35
CA VAL A 9 23.28 -57.75 19.93
C VAL A 9 24.12 -56.60 19.37
N LEU A 10 25.00 -56.96 18.44
CA LEU A 10 25.94 -56.08 17.75
C LEU A 10 25.38 -55.72 16.35
N ILE A 11 25.61 -54.46 16.00
CA ILE A 11 25.31 -53.72 14.78
C ILE A 11 25.86 -54.39 13.51
N THR A 12 25.06 -54.42 12.43
CA THR A 12 25.57 -54.33 11.04
C THR A 12 24.63 -53.50 10.17
N LEU A 13 25.12 -52.31 9.81
CA LEU A 13 24.52 -51.35 8.88
C LEU A 13 25.06 -51.66 7.47
N VAL A 14 24.22 -52.11 6.54
CA VAL A 14 24.60 -52.37 5.14
C VAL A 14 23.89 -51.36 4.25
N LEU A 15 24.64 -50.36 3.79
CA LEU A 15 24.24 -49.42 2.74
C LEU A 15 24.58 -50.04 1.38
N ALA A 16 23.55 -50.42 0.61
CA ALA A 16 23.70 -50.84 -0.78
C ALA A 16 23.45 -49.64 -1.72
N ALA A 17 24.51 -49.21 -2.40
CA ALA A 17 24.44 -48.29 -3.52
C ALA A 17 23.85 -49.00 -4.74
N TRP A 18 22.82 -48.40 -5.35
CA TRP A 18 22.36 -48.75 -6.70
C TRP A 18 22.74 -47.62 -7.65
N ALA A 19 23.78 -47.87 -8.44
CA ALA A 19 24.08 -47.13 -9.65
C ALA A 19 23.32 -47.79 -10.80
N CYS A 20 22.47 -47.02 -11.49
CA CYS A 20 21.89 -47.44 -12.77
C CYS A 20 22.68 -46.75 -13.90
N GLN A 21 23.33 -47.58 -14.72
CA GLN A 21 24.05 -47.19 -15.93
C GLN A 21 23.06 -47.09 -17.10
N ILE A 22 23.14 -46.00 -17.88
CA ILE A 22 22.64 -45.96 -19.26
C ILE A 22 23.82 -45.57 -20.16
N PRO A 23 24.22 -46.42 -21.12
CA PRO A 23 25.26 -46.10 -22.08
C PRO A 23 24.69 -45.55 -23.39
N GLY A 24 25.37 -44.54 -23.93
CA GLY A 24 25.52 -44.33 -25.38
C GLY A 24 24.95 -43.03 -25.93
N LEU A 25 25.85 -42.09 -26.27
CA LEU A 25 26.11 -41.70 -27.66
C LEU A 25 27.31 -40.74 -27.76
N SER A 26 28.35 -41.28 -28.41
CA SER A 26 29.27 -40.65 -29.37
C SER A 26 29.98 -39.33 -29.07
N ASN A 27 31.31 -39.47 -28.96
CA ASN A 27 32.39 -38.52 -29.20
C ASN A 27 32.08 -37.30 -30.08
N ALA A 28 32.38 -36.12 -29.55
CA ALA A 28 33.08 -35.07 -30.29
C ALA A 28 34.13 -34.44 -29.36
N SER A 29 35.39 -34.61 -29.74
CA SER A 29 36.58 -34.06 -29.11
C SER A 29 36.81 -32.63 -29.62
N ALA A 30 37.00 -31.66 -28.73
CA ALA A 30 37.87 -30.50 -28.95
C ALA A 30 38.09 -29.73 -27.64
N GLU A 31 39.33 -29.31 -27.45
CA GLU A 31 39.93 -28.73 -26.26
C GLU A 31 39.38 -27.34 -25.86
N LEU A 32 39.66 -26.99 -24.59
CA LEU A 32 39.67 -25.62 -24.08
C LEU A 32 40.56 -24.70 -24.95
N PRO A 33 40.30 -23.39 -24.93
CA PRO A 33 41.26 -22.57 -24.21
C PRO A 33 40.62 -21.55 -23.25
N THR A 34 41.20 -21.58 -22.07
CA THR A 34 41.40 -20.45 -21.16
C THR A 34 42.05 -19.29 -21.91
N GLU A 35 41.42 -18.11 -21.92
CA GLU A 35 42.17 -16.85 -22.00
C GLU A 35 41.35 -15.69 -21.42
N ALA A 36 41.94 -15.04 -20.41
CA ALA A 36 41.51 -13.76 -19.88
C ALA A 36 42.29 -12.66 -20.62
N PRO A 37 41.66 -11.54 -21.04
CA PRO A 37 42.43 -10.39 -21.46
C PRO A 37 42.82 -9.54 -20.25
N THR A 38 44.14 -9.45 -20.01
CA THR A 38 44.80 -8.44 -19.17
C THR A 38 45.15 -7.22 -20.01
N ALA A 39 44.83 -6.04 -19.46
CA ALA A 39 45.40 -4.71 -19.67
C ALA A 39 45.26 -3.99 -21.03
N THR A 40 44.66 -2.80 -20.99
CA THR A 40 45.37 -1.58 -21.39
C THR A 40 44.81 -0.37 -20.64
N VAL A 41 45.63 0.21 -19.77
CA VAL A 41 45.43 1.55 -19.20
C VAL A 41 45.95 2.53 -20.24
N THR A 42 45.07 3.39 -20.76
CA THR A 42 45.50 4.56 -21.54
C THR A 42 45.17 5.80 -20.73
N ASP A 43 46.23 6.34 -20.14
CA ASP A 43 46.31 7.67 -19.57
C ASP A 43 46.21 8.70 -20.70
N THR A 44 45.26 9.63 -20.62
CA THR A 44 45.27 10.86 -21.42
C THR A 44 44.64 11.97 -20.60
N LEU A 45 45.49 12.63 -19.83
CA LEU A 45 45.24 13.92 -19.21
C LEU A 45 45.15 15.00 -20.29
N VAL A 46 44.00 15.67 -20.38
CA VAL A 46 43.88 16.98 -21.04
C VAL A 46 43.24 17.94 -20.02
N PRO A 47 44.00 18.92 -19.49
CA PRO A 47 43.40 20.01 -18.74
C PRO A 47 43.02 21.12 -19.71
N THR A 48 41.72 21.31 -19.95
CA THR A 48 41.24 22.54 -20.60
C THR A 48 40.87 23.53 -19.50
N ASN A 49 41.83 24.41 -19.19
CA ASN A 49 41.57 25.64 -18.45
C ASN A 49 40.75 26.58 -19.34
N THR A 50 39.47 26.75 -19.02
CA THR A 50 38.70 27.92 -19.44
C THR A 50 38.48 28.79 -18.22
N SER A 51 39.28 29.84 -18.15
CA SER A 51 39.15 30.95 -17.21
C SER A 51 37.96 31.79 -17.63
N GLU A 52 36.83 31.64 -16.96
CA GLU A 52 35.72 32.59 -17.04
C GLU A 52 35.90 33.66 -15.95
N THR A 53 36.05 34.89 -16.42
CA THR A 53 36.07 36.15 -15.67
C THR A 53 34.83 36.27 -14.80
N PRO A 54 34.94 36.67 -13.52
CA PRO A 54 33.77 37.02 -12.73
C PRO A 54 33.18 38.33 -13.25
N LEU A 55 31.93 38.28 -13.69
CA LEU A 55 31.12 39.44 -14.02
C LEU A 55 30.62 40.07 -12.71
N ASP A 56 31.12 41.27 -12.40
CA ASP A 56 30.61 42.10 -11.31
C ASP A 56 29.10 42.27 -11.44
N THR A 57 28.36 41.70 -10.49
CA THR A 57 26.93 41.94 -10.32
C THR A 57 26.77 43.08 -9.32
N GLU A 58 26.48 44.28 -9.83
CA GLU A 58 26.07 45.41 -8.99
C GLU A 58 24.81 45.04 -8.21
N THR A 59 24.97 44.94 -6.89
CA THR A 59 23.85 44.83 -5.94
C THR A 59 23.29 46.22 -5.72
N LEU A 60 22.17 46.54 -6.38
CA LEU A 60 21.38 47.73 -6.08
C LEU A 60 20.67 47.51 -4.73
N THR A 61 21.13 48.23 -3.72
CA THR A 61 20.49 48.30 -2.40
C THR A 61 19.19 49.12 -2.53
N PRO A 62 18.01 48.62 -2.12
CA PRO A 62 16.82 49.45 -2.08
C PRO A 62 16.90 50.41 -0.88
N THR A 63 16.96 51.71 -1.16
CA THR A 63 16.72 52.78 -0.19
C THR A 63 15.26 52.76 0.22
N ILE A 64 14.97 52.42 1.48
CA ILE A 64 13.66 52.60 2.09
C ILE A 64 13.53 54.07 2.49
N THR A 65 12.64 54.80 1.81
CA THR A 65 12.17 56.12 2.23
C THR A 65 11.03 55.92 3.22
N GLU A 66 11.25 56.27 4.49
CA GLU A 66 10.19 56.35 5.51
C GLU A 66 9.29 57.55 5.20
N GLU A 67 8.07 57.28 4.73
CA GLU A 67 7.00 58.28 4.60
C GLU A 67 6.17 58.29 5.88
N THR A 68 6.36 59.33 6.70
CA THR A 68 5.58 59.55 7.93
C THR A 68 4.15 59.93 7.59
N THR A 69 3.23 58.96 7.70
CA THR A 69 1.78 59.18 7.66
C THR A 69 1.30 59.68 9.03
N PRO A 70 0.48 60.75 9.13
CA PRO A 70 -0.01 61.24 10.42
C PRO A 70 -1.04 60.28 11.03
N THR A 71 -0.84 59.97 12.31
CA THR A 71 -1.75 59.18 13.15
C THR A 71 -3.07 59.94 13.37
N PRO A 72 -4.25 59.35 13.11
CA PRO A 72 -5.51 59.95 13.51
C PRO A 72 -5.73 59.80 15.02
N VAL A 73 -6.03 60.92 15.68
CA VAL A 73 -6.45 60.98 17.08
C VAL A 73 -7.90 60.50 17.18
N ILE A 74 -8.13 59.40 17.89
CA ILE A 74 -9.48 58.86 18.15
C ILE A 74 -9.95 59.38 19.52
N ALA A 75 -11.10 60.07 19.52
CA ALA A 75 -11.80 60.51 20.73
C ALA A 75 -12.52 59.32 21.41
N PRO A 76 -12.71 59.32 22.75
CA PRO A 76 -13.39 58.23 23.45
C PRO A 76 -14.89 58.51 23.51
N THR A 77 -15.75 57.63 23.01
CA THR A 77 -17.19 57.73 23.30
C THR A 77 -17.91 56.38 23.26
N GLU A 78 -18.56 56.11 24.40
CA GLU A 78 -19.70 55.23 24.71
C GLU A 78 -19.56 53.70 24.64
N THR A 79 -19.43 53.12 25.84
CA THR A 79 -19.75 51.74 26.17
C THR A 79 -21.26 51.48 26.00
N ALA A 80 -21.64 50.81 24.92
CA ALA A 80 -22.95 50.18 24.80
C ALA A 80 -22.91 48.80 25.48
N THR A 81 -23.69 48.62 26.54
CA THR A 81 -23.90 47.34 27.21
C THR A 81 -24.82 46.47 26.36
N GLY A 82 -24.26 45.72 25.42
CA GLY A 82 -24.96 44.71 24.63
C GLY A 82 -24.93 43.35 25.32
N THR A 83 -26.07 42.90 25.80
CA THR A 83 -26.28 41.55 26.35
C THR A 83 -26.07 40.51 25.25
N ASN A 84 -24.95 39.78 25.28
CA ASN A 84 -24.70 38.64 24.40
C ASN A 84 -25.63 37.48 24.78
N THR A 85 -26.83 37.47 24.23
CA THR A 85 -27.64 36.25 24.18
C THR A 85 -27.17 35.46 22.95
N PRO A 86 -26.69 34.22 23.07
CA PRO A 86 -26.31 33.43 21.92
C PRO A 86 -27.57 33.12 21.11
N THR A 87 -27.75 33.83 19.99
CA THR A 87 -28.71 33.44 18.96
C THR A 87 -28.24 32.13 18.37
N ALA A 88 -29.00 31.05 18.58
CA ALA A 88 -28.77 29.78 17.91
C ALA A 88 -28.82 30.02 16.39
N VAL A 89 -27.66 30.01 15.74
CA VAL A 89 -27.57 29.95 14.29
C VAL A 89 -28.14 28.59 13.90
N PRO A 90 -29.15 28.50 13.02
CA PRO A 90 -29.66 27.21 12.57
C PRO A 90 -28.50 26.47 11.89
N THR A 91 -28.06 25.39 12.52
CA THR A 91 -27.12 24.44 11.94
C THR A 91 -27.75 23.93 10.66
N ALA A 92 -27.20 24.31 9.51
CA ALA A 92 -27.62 23.74 8.24
C ALA A 92 -27.44 22.23 8.33
N LEU A 93 -28.55 21.49 8.34
CA LEU A 93 -28.54 20.05 8.27
C LEU A 93 -27.94 19.68 6.91
N VAL A 94 -26.75 19.09 6.89
CA VAL A 94 -26.15 18.57 5.66
C VAL A 94 -26.99 17.36 5.25
N THR A 95 -28.04 17.57 4.47
CA THR A 95 -28.73 16.50 3.77
C THR A 95 -27.78 15.95 2.72
N SER A 96 -27.14 14.82 3.05
CA SER A 96 -26.37 14.03 2.09
C SER A 96 -27.32 13.54 1.00
N THR A 97 -27.29 14.21 -0.16
CA THR A 97 -28.03 13.75 -1.33
C THR A 97 -27.29 12.54 -1.88
N LEU A 98 -27.95 11.38 -1.85
CA LEU A 98 -27.41 10.16 -2.47
C LEU A 98 -27.17 10.42 -3.97
N SER A 99 -25.95 10.20 -4.44
CA SER A 99 -25.62 10.12 -5.85
C SER A 99 -26.36 8.93 -6.47
N PRO A 100 -27.17 9.13 -7.52
CA PRO A 100 -28.03 8.08 -8.07
C PRO A 100 -27.27 6.87 -8.63
N ASN A 101 -25.97 7.03 -8.94
CA ASN A 101 -25.12 5.97 -9.49
C ASN A 101 -24.20 5.33 -8.45
N ALA A 102 -24.21 5.81 -7.21
CA ALA A 102 -23.39 5.25 -6.15
C ALA A 102 -24.07 4.03 -5.53
N PHE A 103 -23.25 3.04 -5.20
CA PHE A 103 -23.59 1.86 -4.44
C PHE A 103 -23.60 2.22 -2.96
N TYR A 104 -24.72 1.93 -2.31
CA TYR A 104 -24.93 2.21 -0.88
C TYR A 104 -25.00 0.88 -0.12
N PRO A 105 -23.89 0.40 0.46
CA PRO A 105 -23.88 -0.88 1.15
C PRO A 105 -24.80 -0.90 2.36
N ASP A 106 -24.97 0.23 3.07
CA ASP A 106 -25.91 0.32 4.19
C ASP A 106 -27.37 0.04 3.77
N LEU A 107 -27.74 0.48 2.56
CA LEU A 107 -29.08 0.24 2.01
C LEU A 107 -29.23 -1.17 1.45
N LYS A 108 -28.14 -1.77 0.94
CA LYS A 108 -28.18 -3.12 0.36
C LYS A 108 -28.03 -4.24 1.40
N PHE A 109 -27.15 -4.05 2.38
CA PHE A 109 -26.71 -5.08 3.32
C PHE A 109 -27.03 -4.75 4.78
N GLY A 110 -27.49 -3.54 5.10
CA GLY A 110 -27.82 -3.13 6.46
C GLY A 110 -26.61 -2.62 7.23
N VAL A 111 -26.53 -2.90 8.52
CA VAL A 111 -25.41 -2.44 9.38
C VAL A 111 -24.15 -3.27 9.07
N PRO A 112 -22.96 -2.66 8.95
CA PRO A 112 -21.72 -3.40 8.76
C PRO A 112 -21.42 -4.34 9.94
N ASP A 113 -20.88 -5.51 9.63
CA ASP A 113 -20.45 -6.50 10.63
C ASP A 113 -19.16 -6.08 11.35
N PHE A 114 -18.39 -5.19 10.71
CA PHE A 114 -17.15 -4.63 11.26
C PHE A 114 -16.99 -3.17 10.85
N ILE A 115 -16.55 -2.36 11.82
CA ILE A 115 -16.15 -0.96 11.63
C ILE A 115 -14.83 -0.76 12.37
N ASP A 116 -13.85 -0.21 11.68
CA ASP A 116 -12.62 0.33 12.22
C ASP A 116 -12.56 1.82 11.89
N ASP A 117 -12.77 2.64 12.92
CA ASP A 117 -12.56 4.09 12.89
C ASP A 117 -11.14 4.46 13.37
N PHE A 118 -10.26 3.46 13.52
CA PHE A 118 -8.89 3.56 13.98
C PHE A 118 -8.71 4.20 15.35
N THR A 119 -9.75 4.16 16.20
CA THR A 119 -9.63 4.46 17.64
C THR A 119 -9.08 3.25 18.43
N TYR A 120 -9.19 2.04 17.86
CA TYR A 120 -8.66 0.80 18.45
C TYR A 120 -7.45 0.28 17.67
N GLU A 121 -6.28 0.32 18.30
CA GLU A 121 -5.02 0.13 17.57
C GLU A 121 -4.67 -1.33 17.22
N ASN A 122 -5.26 -2.30 17.91
CA ASN A 122 -4.70 -3.66 17.95
C ASN A 122 -4.86 -4.45 16.65
N TYR A 123 -5.72 -4.02 15.71
CA TYR A 123 -5.88 -4.72 14.43
C TYR A 123 -4.68 -4.58 13.49
N TRP A 124 -3.80 -3.60 13.74
CA TRP A 124 -2.70 -3.21 12.86
C TRP A 124 -1.31 -3.37 13.49
N LYS A 125 -1.25 -4.05 14.65
CA LYS A 125 -0.01 -4.37 15.36
C LYS A 125 0.42 -5.81 15.08
N ASP A 126 1.72 -6.04 15.13
CA ASP A 126 2.32 -7.37 15.05
C ASP A 126 2.05 -8.19 16.32
N SER A 127 2.47 -9.46 16.30
CA SER A 127 2.35 -10.38 17.45
C SER A 127 3.12 -9.94 18.71
N SER A 128 3.97 -8.91 18.59
CA SER A 128 4.71 -8.29 19.71
C SER A 128 4.08 -6.97 20.16
N ASP A 129 2.83 -6.68 19.76
CA ASP A 129 2.08 -5.47 20.09
C ASP A 129 2.76 -4.17 19.60
N ARG A 130 3.40 -4.22 18.42
CA ARG A 130 4.03 -3.06 17.80
C ARG A 130 3.49 -2.82 16.40
N PHE A 131 3.37 -1.55 16.03
CA PHE A 131 3.09 -1.24 14.63
C PHE A 131 4.27 -1.64 13.73
N PRO A 132 4.01 -2.15 12.51
CA PRO A 132 5.04 -2.43 11.52
C PRO A 132 5.88 -1.19 11.20
N ASP A 133 7.20 -1.31 11.32
CA ASP A 133 8.18 -0.36 10.77
C ASP A 133 9.36 -1.15 10.20
N THR A 134 9.22 -1.57 8.93
CA THR A 134 10.18 -2.43 8.22
C THR A 134 10.96 -1.62 7.19
N ALA A 135 11.81 -2.26 6.39
CA ALA A 135 12.43 -1.60 5.24
C ALA A 135 11.43 -1.22 4.14
N PHE A 136 10.23 -1.83 4.12
CA PHE A 136 9.26 -1.70 3.03
C PHE A 136 8.05 -0.84 3.39
N ILE A 137 7.59 -0.92 4.64
CA ILE A 137 6.38 -0.25 5.11
C ILE A 137 6.51 0.23 6.55
N ARG A 138 5.90 1.38 6.83
CA ARG A 138 5.58 1.82 8.18
C ARG A 138 4.08 2.03 8.31
N ILE A 139 3.54 1.57 9.43
CA ILE A 139 2.16 1.80 9.84
C ILE A 139 2.18 2.46 11.21
N ASN A 140 1.22 3.32 11.48
CA ASN A 140 0.94 3.88 12.79
C ASN A 140 -0.50 4.41 12.81
N ILE A 141 -1.01 4.70 14.01
CA ILE A 141 -2.25 5.46 14.16
C ILE A 141 -1.89 6.83 14.73
N VAL A 142 -2.38 7.89 14.09
CA VAL A 142 -2.17 9.29 14.48
C VAL A 142 -3.50 10.00 14.35
N GLU A 143 -3.96 10.62 15.45
CA GLU A 143 -5.22 11.37 15.46
C GLU A 143 -6.41 10.57 14.91
N GLU A 144 -6.58 9.31 15.38
CA GLU A 144 -7.66 8.41 14.97
C GLU A 144 -7.65 8.10 13.45
N ARG A 145 -6.45 8.14 12.84
CA ARG A 145 -6.25 7.74 11.44
C ARG A 145 -5.16 6.71 11.35
N LEU A 146 -5.42 5.63 10.61
CA LEU A 146 -4.35 4.76 10.13
C LEU A 146 -3.48 5.55 9.17
N VAL A 147 -2.18 5.59 9.40
CA VAL A 147 -1.18 6.20 8.52
C VAL A 147 -0.28 5.10 7.99
N VAL A 148 -0.11 5.09 6.67
CA VAL A 148 0.66 4.06 5.96
C VAL A 148 1.69 4.73 5.07
N THR A 149 2.96 4.41 5.27
CA THR A 149 4.09 4.89 4.47
C THR A 149 4.75 3.74 3.72
N GLY A 150 4.82 3.82 2.39
CA GLY A 150 5.63 2.93 1.57
C GLY A 150 7.09 3.39 1.57
N LYS A 151 7.98 2.64 2.23
CA LYS A 151 9.40 2.99 2.42
C LYS A 151 10.31 2.49 1.29
N ALA A 152 9.90 1.43 0.61
CA ALA A 152 10.62 0.90 -0.55
C ALA A 152 10.07 1.51 -1.86
N PHE A 153 10.92 2.22 -2.58
CA PHE A 153 10.55 2.88 -3.84
C PHE A 153 10.14 1.84 -4.90
N GLN A 154 9.09 2.16 -5.65
CA GLN A 154 8.50 1.34 -6.72
C GLN A 154 8.21 -0.12 -6.33
N THR A 155 7.98 -0.38 -5.03
CA THR A 155 7.78 -1.73 -4.50
C THR A 155 6.37 -1.90 -3.96
N ASP A 156 5.70 -2.94 -4.42
CA ASP A 156 4.41 -3.35 -3.89
C ASP A 156 4.57 -3.88 -2.47
N THR A 157 3.93 -3.23 -1.52
CA THR A 157 3.99 -3.64 -0.13
C THR A 157 2.59 -3.70 0.46
N TRP A 158 2.36 -4.67 1.34
CA TRP A 158 1.10 -4.83 2.03
C TRP A 158 1.33 -5.25 3.47
N TYR A 159 0.28 -5.12 4.27
CA TYR A 159 0.23 -5.64 5.62
C TYR A 159 -1.17 -6.18 5.91
N PHE A 160 -1.25 -7.44 6.31
CA PHE A 160 -2.52 -8.07 6.67
C PHE A 160 -2.88 -7.76 8.12
N ASN A 161 -4.16 -7.52 8.36
CA ASN A 161 -4.70 -7.64 9.71
C ASN A 161 -4.88 -9.12 10.09
N GLY A 162 -5.34 -9.37 11.31
CA GLY A 162 -5.58 -10.73 11.81
C GLY A 162 -6.95 -11.34 11.49
N ILE A 163 -7.83 -10.64 10.75
CA ILE A 163 -9.24 -11.02 10.59
C ILE A 163 -9.43 -11.74 9.25
N GLU A 164 -10.13 -12.88 9.27
CA GLU A 164 -10.52 -13.60 8.05
C GLU A 164 -11.94 -13.27 7.63
N VAL A 165 -12.14 -13.01 6.35
CA VAL A 165 -13.45 -12.72 5.78
C VAL A 165 -13.75 -13.60 4.56
N GLY A 166 -14.99 -14.11 4.51
CA GLY A 166 -15.52 -14.95 3.43
C GLY A 166 -16.05 -14.14 2.25
N ASN A 167 -17.33 -14.30 1.92
CA ASN A 167 -17.98 -13.37 1.00
C ASN A 167 -18.22 -12.03 1.70
N PHE A 168 -17.89 -10.93 1.05
CA PHE A 168 -18.01 -9.60 1.66
C PHE A 168 -18.26 -8.48 0.67
N TYR A 169 -18.78 -7.38 1.20
CA TYR A 169 -18.48 -6.04 0.70
C TYR A 169 -17.59 -5.34 1.72
N MET A 170 -16.49 -4.73 1.28
CA MET A 170 -15.55 -4.02 2.15
C MET A 170 -15.23 -2.68 1.53
N GLU A 171 -15.17 -1.65 2.36
CA GLU A 171 -14.74 -0.32 1.92
C GLU A 171 -13.78 0.35 2.89
N MET A 172 -12.92 1.20 2.35
CA MET A 172 -11.97 2.01 3.11
C MET A 172 -11.92 3.43 2.56
N ARG A 173 -12.05 4.42 3.45
CA ARG A 173 -11.93 5.85 3.11
C ARG A 173 -10.51 6.32 3.33
N VAL A 174 -9.86 6.72 2.24
CA VAL A 174 -8.44 7.08 2.19
C VAL A 174 -8.26 8.54 1.83
N ASN A 175 -7.38 9.24 2.54
CA ASN A 175 -6.77 10.49 2.12
C ASN A 175 -5.37 10.20 1.55
N THR A 176 -5.11 10.69 0.35
CA THR A 176 -3.91 10.35 -0.41
C THR A 176 -2.63 11.08 0.01
N GLY A 177 -2.67 12.02 0.96
CA GLY A 177 -1.47 12.67 1.49
C GLY A 177 -0.57 13.29 0.41
N ASN A 178 0.70 12.91 0.37
CA ASN A 178 1.71 13.44 -0.56
C ASN A 178 1.71 12.79 -1.97
N CYS A 179 0.58 12.21 -2.37
CA CYS A 179 0.35 11.51 -3.64
C CYS A 179 0.88 12.22 -4.90
N ALA A 180 1.63 11.50 -5.75
CA ALA A 180 1.95 11.92 -7.11
C ALA A 180 1.95 10.76 -8.12
N GLY A 181 1.70 11.06 -9.40
CA GLY A 181 1.86 10.10 -10.50
C GLY A 181 1.16 8.76 -10.26
N LYS A 182 1.95 7.68 -10.22
CA LYS A 182 1.47 6.30 -10.03
C LYS A 182 1.59 5.81 -8.59
N ASP A 183 1.92 6.66 -7.63
CA ASP A 183 1.85 6.26 -6.22
C ASP A 183 0.47 5.65 -5.95
N SER A 184 0.48 4.47 -5.32
CA SER A 184 -0.69 3.61 -5.25
C SER A 184 -1.00 3.21 -3.82
N TYR A 185 -2.27 3.18 -3.51
CA TYR A 185 -2.84 2.81 -2.22
C TYR A 185 -4.01 1.86 -2.42
N GLY A 186 -4.36 1.10 -1.40
CA GLY A 186 -5.56 0.27 -1.45
C GLY A 186 -5.60 -0.86 -0.46
N LEU A 187 -6.23 -1.95 -0.87
CA LEU A 187 -6.50 -3.12 -0.04
C LEU A 187 -5.95 -4.37 -0.71
N ILE A 188 -5.51 -5.31 0.12
CA ILE A 188 -5.30 -6.70 -0.26
C ILE A 188 -6.32 -7.57 0.45
N VAL A 189 -6.96 -8.49 -0.26
CA VAL A 189 -8.03 -9.34 0.27
C VAL A 189 -7.83 -10.80 -0.11
N ARG A 190 -8.54 -11.72 0.58
CA ARG A 190 -8.41 -13.18 0.40
C ARG A 190 -6.97 -13.65 0.57
N GLY A 191 -6.27 -13.06 1.55
CA GLY A 191 -4.90 -13.41 1.89
C GLY A 191 -4.77 -14.72 2.66
N ASN A 192 -3.53 -15.21 2.75
CA ASN A 192 -3.13 -16.36 3.56
C ASN A 192 -3.71 -16.28 4.98
N LYS A 193 -4.28 -17.38 5.50
CA LYS A 193 -4.88 -17.45 6.85
C LYS A 193 -3.86 -17.33 7.99
N LYS A 194 -2.63 -17.74 7.72
CA LYS A 194 -1.48 -17.67 8.64
C LYS A 194 -0.39 -16.84 7.99
N GLU A 195 0.60 -16.41 8.76
CA GLU A 195 1.84 -15.77 8.27
C GLU A 195 2.75 -16.74 7.49
N ASP A 196 2.16 -17.64 6.71
CA ASP A 196 2.87 -18.59 5.87
C ASP A 196 3.33 -17.92 4.57
N THR A 197 4.53 -18.26 4.12
CA THR A 197 5.05 -17.93 2.79
C THR A 197 4.83 -19.08 1.81
N PRO A 198 4.51 -18.83 0.54
CA PRO A 198 4.43 -17.51 -0.09
C PRO A 198 3.10 -16.81 0.19
N THR A 199 3.16 -15.50 0.38
CA THR A 199 1.97 -14.66 0.55
C THR A 199 1.15 -14.63 -0.75
N HIS A 200 -0.17 -14.65 -0.61
CA HIS A 200 -1.09 -14.51 -1.72
C HIS A 200 -2.25 -13.57 -1.40
N GLY A 201 -3.02 -13.21 -2.42
CA GLY A 201 -4.26 -12.45 -2.28
C GLY A 201 -4.60 -11.67 -3.56
N TYR A 202 -5.70 -10.93 -3.52
CA TYR A 202 -6.06 -9.98 -4.56
C TYR A 202 -5.78 -8.57 -4.06
N ALA A 203 -4.85 -7.88 -4.69
CA ALA A 203 -4.52 -6.48 -4.39
C ALA A 203 -5.26 -5.56 -5.36
N VAL A 204 -6.01 -4.61 -4.80
CA VAL A 204 -6.72 -3.55 -5.52
C VAL A 204 -5.97 -2.25 -5.33
N TYR A 205 -5.58 -1.64 -6.45
CA TYR A 205 -4.69 -0.47 -6.51
C TYR A 205 -5.53 0.71 -6.97
N PHE A 206 -5.58 1.79 -6.19
CA PHE A 206 -5.93 3.12 -6.70
C PHE A 206 -4.65 3.92 -6.79
N ALA A 207 -4.44 4.60 -7.91
CA ALA A 207 -3.28 5.45 -8.15
C ALA A 207 -3.65 6.94 -8.13
N CYS A 208 -2.69 7.79 -7.76
CA CYS A 208 -2.90 9.24 -7.67
C CYS A 208 -3.32 9.89 -8.99
N ASP A 209 -3.00 9.29 -10.14
CA ASP A 209 -3.40 9.77 -11.46
C ASP A 209 -4.85 9.42 -11.84
N GLY A 210 -5.62 8.84 -10.92
CA GLY A 210 -7.02 8.45 -11.12
C GLY A 210 -7.20 7.18 -11.96
N THR A 211 -6.18 6.34 -11.98
CA THR A 211 -6.29 4.98 -12.53
C THR A 211 -6.38 3.96 -11.40
N PHE A 212 -6.87 2.77 -11.73
CA PHE A 212 -6.85 1.63 -10.82
C PHE A 212 -6.38 0.37 -11.55
N ARG A 213 -5.95 -0.63 -10.76
CA ARG A 213 -5.52 -1.94 -11.24
C ARG A 213 -5.93 -3.01 -10.24
N VAL A 214 -6.08 -4.25 -10.71
CA VAL A 214 -6.20 -5.42 -9.84
C VAL A 214 -5.19 -6.48 -10.24
N ARG A 215 -4.41 -6.93 -9.28
CA ARG A 215 -3.51 -8.08 -9.44
C ARG A 215 -3.80 -9.15 -8.40
N ARG A 216 -3.77 -10.40 -8.83
CA ARG A 216 -3.63 -11.54 -7.93
C ARG A 216 -2.15 -11.75 -7.67
N ILE A 217 -1.78 -11.86 -6.41
CA ILE A 217 -0.45 -12.25 -5.95
C ILE A 217 -0.54 -13.74 -5.65
N ASP A 218 0.25 -14.55 -6.35
CA ASP A 218 0.36 -16.00 -6.13
C ASP A 218 1.59 -16.36 -5.29
N GLY A 219 2.56 -15.45 -5.20
CA GLY A 219 3.69 -15.58 -4.30
C GLY A 219 4.74 -14.49 -4.45
N ILE A 220 5.69 -14.47 -3.53
CA ILE A 220 6.88 -13.59 -3.56
C ILE A 220 8.18 -14.36 -3.86
N ALA A 221 8.07 -15.63 -4.27
CA ALA A 221 9.25 -16.44 -4.62
C ALA A 221 9.86 -15.95 -5.95
N GLU A 222 11.18 -15.70 -5.94
CA GLU A 222 12.02 -15.32 -7.09
C GLU A 222 11.30 -14.50 -8.19
N GLY A 223 10.94 -13.25 -7.86
CA GLY A 223 10.49 -12.26 -8.86
C GLY A 223 9.04 -11.80 -8.80
N TYR A 224 8.34 -11.99 -7.68
CA TYR A 224 6.89 -11.70 -7.51
C TYR A 224 6.03 -12.44 -8.55
N ASP A 225 5.43 -13.55 -8.15
CA ASP A 225 4.45 -14.25 -8.99
C ASP A 225 3.09 -13.53 -8.89
N PHE A 226 2.69 -12.86 -9.97
CA PHE A 226 1.42 -12.17 -10.05
C PHE A 226 0.71 -12.38 -11.38
N LYS A 227 -0.62 -12.37 -11.32
CA LYS A 227 -1.51 -12.31 -12.49
C LYS A 227 -2.28 -11.00 -12.48
N THR A 228 -2.14 -10.22 -13.55
CA THR A 228 -3.00 -9.03 -13.76
C THR A 228 -4.40 -9.47 -14.16
N LEU A 229 -5.40 -9.04 -13.39
CA LEU A 229 -6.82 -9.35 -13.63
C LEU A 229 -7.53 -8.17 -14.30
N ILE A 230 -7.19 -6.97 -13.86
CA ILE A 230 -7.56 -5.71 -14.50
C ILE A 230 -6.27 -4.92 -14.58
N ASP A 231 -5.81 -4.57 -15.79
CA ASP A 231 -4.65 -3.68 -15.95
C ASP A 231 -5.03 -2.21 -15.71
N TRP A 232 -4.05 -1.32 -15.64
CA TRP A 232 -4.26 0.10 -15.38
C TRP A 232 -5.37 0.68 -16.26
N ARG A 233 -6.47 1.08 -15.61
CA ARG A 233 -7.63 1.68 -16.25
C ARG A 233 -7.99 2.99 -15.55
N GLY A 234 -8.23 4.04 -16.33
CA GLY A 234 -8.70 5.32 -15.80
C GLY A 234 -10.16 5.26 -15.35
N SER A 235 -10.49 5.97 -14.28
CA SER A 235 -11.85 6.26 -13.89
C SER A 235 -11.99 7.74 -13.51
N VAL A 236 -13.07 8.37 -13.95
CA VAL A 236 -13.42 9.74 -13.52
C VAL A 236 -13.89 9.79 -12.07
N ASP A 237 -14.30 8.63 -11.54
CA ASP A 237 -14.79 8.49 -10.16
C ASP A 237 -13.64 8.38 -9.14
N ILE A 238 -12.37 8.34 -9.58
CA ILE A 238 -11.20 8.37 -8.68
C ILE A 238 -10.66 9.80 -8.65
N ARG A 239 -10.75 10.45 -7.50
CA ARG A 239 -10.21 11.80 -7.26
C ARG A 239 -8.69 11.74 -7.28
N LYS A 240 -8.07 12.62 -8.07
CA LYS A 240 -6.63 12.60 -8.39
C LYS A 240 -5.83 13.51 -7.48
N GLY A 241 -4.54 13.23 -7.38
CA GLY A 241 -3.54 14.10 -6.78
C GLY A 241 -3.44 14.01 -5.25
N PRO A 242 -2.63 14.90 -4.66
CA PRO A 242 -2.38 14.92 -3.23
C PRO A 242 -3.61 15.34 -2.43
N ASN A 243 -3.71 14.84 -1.20
CA ASN A 243 -4.80 15.11 -0.25
C ASN A 243 -6.22 14.84 -0.78
N ALA A 244 -6.34 14.10 -1.88
CA ALA A 244 -7.62 13.65 -2.39
C ALA A 244 -8.20 12.62 -1.43
N VAL A 245 -9.50 12.70 -1.17
CA VAL A 245 -10.22 11.69 -0.40
C VAL A 245 -10.88 10.73 -1.39
N ASN A 246 -10.71 9.43 -1.24
CA ASN A 246 -11.38 8.41 -2.04
C ASN A 246 -11.89 7.28 -1.15
N GLU A 247 -13.02 6.71 -1.51
CA GLU A 247 -13.52 5.47 -0.93
C GLU A 247 -13.27 4.32 -1.92
N ILE A 248 -12.51 3.32 -1.48
CA ILE A 248 -12.25 2.10 -2.24
C ILE A 248 -13.25 1.06 -1.73
N GLY A 249 -14.09 0.52 -2.62
CA GLY A 249 -15.00 -0.57 -2.30
C GLY A 249 -14.65 -1.85 -3.06
N ILE A 250 -14.78 -3.00 -2.41
CA ILE A 250 -14.56 -4.34 -2.98
C ILE A 250 -15.74 -5.22 -2.59
N LEU A 251 -16.50 -5.68 -3.59
CA LEU A 251 -17.45 -6.77 -3.45
C LEU A 251 -16.77 -8.08 -3.87
N ALA A 252 -16.85 -9.11 -3.05
CA ALA A 252 -16.32 -10.44 -3.35
C ALA A 252 -17.35 -11.53 -2.97
N ILE A 253 -17.93 -12.19 -3.98
CA ILE A 253 -18.91 -13.26 -3.81
C ILE A 253 -18.42 -14.49 -4.58
N GLY A 254 -17.94 -15.51 -3.85
CA GLY A 254 -17.34 -16.69 -4.49
C GLY A 254 -16.17 -16.30 -5.39
N PRO A 255 -16.21 -16.61 -6.70
CA PRO A 255 -15.15 -16.24 -7.65
C PRO A 255 -15.34 -14.84 -8.25
N ASP A 256 -16.47 -14.17 -8.01
CA ASP A 256 -16.84 -12.91 -8.65
C ASP A 256 -16.49 -11.71 -7.77
N PHE A 257 -15.82 -10.73 -8.38
CA PHE A 257 -15.37 -9.52 -7.72
C PHE A 257 -15.83 -8.29 -8.47
N ALA A 258 -16.19 -7.24 -7.73
CA ALA A 258 -16.42 -5.91 -8.27
C ALA A 258 -15.67 -4.86 -7.44
N VAL A 259 -15.10 -3.87 -8.12
CA VAL A 259 -14.34 -2.75 -7.54
C VAL A 259 -15.14 -1.48 -7.71
N TYR A 260 -15.22 -0.69 -6.65
CA TYR A 260 -15.96 0.55 -6.57
C TYR A 260 -15.03 1.70 -6.20
N ALA A 261 -15.19 2.84 -6.85
CA ALA A 261 -14.54 4.10 -6.49
C ALA A 261 -15.62 5.10 -6.09
N ASN A 262 -15.59 5.59 -4.85
CA ASN A 262 -16.56 6.56 -4.33
C ASN A 262 -18.03 6.09 -4.58
N GLY A 263 -18.28 4.81 -4.28
CA GLY A 263 -19.57 4.15 -4.53
C GLY A 263 -19.83 3.73 -5.97
N VAL A 264 -19.10 4.18 -6.99
CA VAL A 264 -19.38 3.83 -8.40
C VAL A 264 -18.59 2.59 -8.82
N LYS A 265 -19.24 1.57 -9.41
CA LYS A 265 -18.55 0.38 -9.90
C LYS A 265 -17.63 0.76 -11.06
N VAL A 266 -16.33 0.61 -10.87
CA VAL A 266 -15.29 0.94 -11.88
C VAL A 266 -14.77 -0.31 -12.59
N GLY A 267 -14.93 -1.50 -12.01
CA GLY A 267 -14.50 -2.74 -12.62
C GLY A 267 -15.08 -3.99 -11.98
N GLU A 268 -14.95 -5.10 -12.69
CA GLU A 268 -15.32 -6.44 -12.22
C GLU A 268 -14.41 -7.49 -12.87
N PHE A 269 -14.23 -8.62 -12.19
CA PHE A 269 -13.46 -9.75 -12.69
C PHE A 269 -13.92 -11.04 -12.00
N THR A 270 -13.64 -12.18 -12.63
CA THR A 270 -13.88 -13.50 -12.06
C THR A 270 -12.55 -14.25 -11.99
N ASP A 271 -12.21 -14.79 -10.81
CA ASP A 271 -11.02 -15.62 -10.63
C ASP A 271 -11.27 -16.68 -9.54
N THR A 272 -10.90 -17.93 -9.81
CA THR A 272 -11.25 -19.09 -8.97
C THR A 272 -10.13 -19.51 -8.01
N ARG A 273 -9.00 -18.77 -7.97
CA ARG A 273 -7.81 -19.19 -7.22
C ARG A 273 -7.98 -19.14 -5.71
N TYR A 274 -8.51 -18.05 -5.17
CA TYR A 274 -8.65 -17.82 -3.72
C TYR A 274 -10.10 -17.53 -3.33
N GLN A 275 -10.92 -18.59 -3.34
CA GLN A 275 -12.36 -18.50 -3.02
C GLN A 275 -12.68 -18.71 -1.53
N GLN A 276 -11.74 -19.27 -0.77
CA GLN A 276 -11.91 -19.53 0.66
C GLN A 276 -11.84 -18.22 1.46
N PRO A 277 -12.41 -18.16 2.68
CA PRO A 277 -12.18 -17.04 3.57
C PRO A 277 -10.69 -16.79 3.76
N GLY A 278 -10.28 -15.53 3.85
CA GLY A 278 -8.86 -15.17 3.97
C GLY A 278 -8.70 -13.81 4.62
N ARG A 279 -7.46 -13.49 5.00
CA ARG A 279 -7.17 -12.21 5.66
C ARG A 279 -7.32 -11.04 4.70
N PHE A 280 -7.57 -9.87 5.24
CA PHE A 280 -7.51 -8.61 4.49
C PHE A 280 -6.45 -7.69 5.07
N GLY A 281 -6.08 -6.68 4.32
CA GLY A 281 -4.97 -5.82 4.67
C GLY A 281 -4.91 -4.58 3.81
N ILE A 282 -3.95 -3.73 4.15
CA ILE A 282 -3.67 -2.50 3.42
C ILE A 282 -2.57 -2.73 2.39
N PHE A 283 -2.55 -1.86 1.39
CA PHE A 283 -1.60 -1.89 0.30
C PHE A 283 -1.00 -0.50 0.06
N VAL A 284 0.30 -0.45 -0.25
CA VAL A 284 1.01 0.77 -0.64
C VAL A 284 2.09 0.47 -1.68
N ASN A 285 2.26 1.38 -2.64
CA ASN A 285 3.41 1.41 -3.54
C ASN A 285 3.83 2.87 -3.78
N ALA A 286 5.05 3.20 -3.37
CA ALA A 286 5.71 4.49 -3.59
C ALA A 286 6.31 4.53 -5.01
N SER A 287 5.48 4.62 -6.04
CA SER A 287 5.91 4.56 -7.45
C SER A 287 6.57 5.84 -7.96
N THR A 288 6.30 6.98 -7.35
CA THR A 288 6.72 8.31 -7.81
C THR A 288 7.26 9.15 -6.67
N THR A 289 6.62 9.13 -5.50
CA THR A 289 7.04 9.87 -4.32
C THR A 289 7.77 8.94 -3.36
N GLU A 290 9.04 9.24 -3.06
CA GLU A 290 9.74 8.54 -1.98
C GLU A 290 8.99 8.71 -0.66
N ASN A 291 8.88 7.62 0.12
CA ASN A 291 8.09 7.60 1.35
C ASN A 291 6.64 8.09 1.13
N PHE A 292 6.03 7.72 -0.01
CA PHE A 292 4.61 7.96 -0.26
C PHE A 292 3.78 7.51 0.95
N THR A 293 2.98 8.43 1.47
CA THR A 293 2.21 8.27 2.70
C THR A 293 0.75 8.67 2.46
N TRP A 294 -0.14 7.75 2.79
CA TRP A 294 -1.59 7.96 2.79
C TRP A 294 -2.15 7.64 4.17
N SER A 295 -3.39 8.07 4.42
CA SER A 295 -4.09 7.75 5.67
C SER A 295 -5.53 7.30 5.45
N ALA A 296 -6.09 6.53 6.36
CA ALA A 296 -7.50 6.16 6.37
C ALA A 296 -8.15 6.51 7.71
N ASP A 297 -9.44 6.81 7.68
CA ASP A 297 -10.25 7.15 8.86
C ASP A 297 -11.54 6.32 8.97
N LEU A 298 -11.76 5.42 8.02
CA LEU A 298 -12.83 4.43 8.11
C LEU A 298 -12.45 3.20 7.28
N LEU A 299 -12.58 2.03 7.88
CA LEU A 299 -12.68 0.75 7.17
C LEU A 299 -13.91 0.02 7.71
N ARG A 300 -14.78 -0.46 6.82
CA ARG A 300 -15.94 -1.26 7.22
C ARG A 300 -16.20 -2.38 6.25
N TYR A 301 -16.81 -3.45 6.73
CA TYR A 301 -17.25 -4.54 5.87
C TYR A 301 -18.57 -5.15 6.33
N TRP A 302 -19.23 -5.81 5.38
CA TRP A 302 -20.38 -6.69 5.55
C TRP A 302 -19.97 -8.08 5.10
N GLU A 303 -20.21 -9.09 5.92
CA GLU A 303 -19.93 -10.48 5.63
C GLU A 303 -21.17 -11.20 5.11
N ASN A 304 -20.97 -12.41 4.58
CA ASN A 304 -22.05 -13.30 4.14
C ASN A 304 -23.00 -12.64 3.13
N VAL A 305 -22.49 -11.65 2.39
CA VAL A 305 -23.26 -10.96 1.37
C VAL A 305 -23.64 -11.95 0.27
N ASN A 306 -24.90 -11.87 -0.15
CA ASN A 306 -25.46 -12.67 -1.23
C ASN A 306 -25.77 -11.75 -2.43
N PRO A 307 -25.85 -12.29 -3.66
CA PRO A 307 -26.08 -11.52 -4.87
C PRO A 307 -27.25 -10.52 -4.78
#